data_AF-A0A6J1W9F2-F1
#
_entry.id   AF-A0A6J1W9F2-F1
#
_cell.length_a   1.000
_cell.length_b   1.000
_cell.length_c   1.000
_cell.angle_alpha   90.00
_cell.angle_beta   90.00
_cell.angle_gamma   90.00
#
_symmetry.space_group_name_H-M   'P 1'
#
loop_
_entity.id
_entity.type
_entity.pdbx_description
1 polymer ?
#
loop_
_entity_poly.entity_id
_entity_poly.type
_entity_poly.pdbx_seq_one_letter_code
_entity_poly.pdbx_strand_id
1 'polypeptide(L)'
;MGCFLCIIGTIIFVIHSPKSEEIQTFTELLDKLSDDVFISYVATIFIISFIIKIVFVPRFGNTNISIYLFLCSAIGSLTVVFCKAVALAIKETITTEINSVQNKSFWLLLITSIVCIIIQMNYLNKSLDIFNTSVVTPVYYVMFTVLVIIASSILFREWEHMKSTDILGSFCGFLVVVTAVCMLNMFKDVQISFKDLNFNVRNRRTLV
;
A
#
# COMPACT_ATOMS: atom_id res chain seq x y z
N MET A 1 -22.20 -0.04 -6.36
CA MET A 1 -21.41 -1.13 -6.99
C MET A 1 -19.96 -1.16 -6.50
N GLY A 2 -19.19 -0.06 -6.56
CA GLY A 2 -17.79 -0.04 -6.11
C GLY A 2 -17.54 -0.57 -4.68
N CYS A 3 -18.29 -0.12 -3.67
CA CYS A 3 -18.12 -0.62 -2.30
C CYS A 3 -18.36 -2.14 -2.17
N PHE A 4 -19.35 -2.67 -2.91
CA PHE A 4 -19.66 -4.10 -2.90
C PHE A 4 -18.52 -4.92 -3.54
N LEU A 5 -17.96 -4.44 -4.65
CA LEU A 5 -16.77 -5.04 -5.28
C LEU A 5 -15.54 -4.97 -4.37
N CYS A 6 -15.34 -3.88 -3.61
CA CYS A 6 -14.27 -3.81 -2.61
C CYS A 6 -14.41 -4.91 -1.56
N ILE A 7 -15.63 -5.13 -1.04
CA ILE A 7 -15.89 -6.17 -0.03
C ILE A 7 -15.57 -7.56 -0.61
N ILE A 8 -16.13 -7.89 -1.78
CA ILE A 8 -15.89 -9.19 -2.42
C ILE A 8 -14.41 -9.41 -2.72
N GLY A 9 -13.75 -8.42 -3.34
CA GLY A 9 -12.34 -8.49 -3.68
C GLY A 9 -11.46 -8.68 -2.45
N THR A 10 -11.76 -7.97 -1.35
CA THR A 10 -11.01 -8.09 -0.09
C THR A 10 -11.21 -9.48 0.53
N ILE A 11 -12.43 -10.03 0.50
CA ILE A 11 -12.70 -11.39 1.00
C ILE A 11 -11.89 -12.43 0.20
N ILE A 12 -11.92 -12.35 -1.13
CA ILE A 12 -11.15 -13.27 -1.99
C ILE A 12 -9.65 -13.15 -1.72
N PHE A 13 -9.16 -11.91 -1.63
CA PHE A 13 -7.75 -11.61 -1.34
C PHE A 13 -7.31 -12.18 0.01
N VAL A 14 -8.10 -11.99 1.07
CA VAL A 14 -7.77 -12.47 2.42
C VAL A 14 -7.81 -13.99 2.51
N ILE A 15 -8.79 -14.65 1.89
CA ILE A 15 -8.91 -16.12 1.93
C ILE A 15 -7.70 -16.80 1.28
N HIS A 16 -7.17 -16.21 0.21
CA HIS A 16 -6.01 -16.73 -0.52
C HIS A 16 -4.70 -16.05 -0.11
N SER A 17 -4.72 -15.17 0.90
CA SER A 17 -3.52 -14.51 1.40
C SER A 17 -2.59 -15.56 2.00
N PRO A 18 -1.27 -15.40 1.84
CA PRO A 18 -0.33 -16.19 2.62
C PRO A 18 -0.68 -16.11 4.09
N LYS A 19 -0.73 -17.30 4.70
CA LYS A 19 -0.74 -17.44 6.14
C LYS A 19 0.68 -17.11 6.58
N SER A 20 0.95 -15.82 6.78
CA SER A 20 2.23 -15.33 7.26
C SER A 20 2.64 -16.16 8.47
N GLU A 21 3.93 -16.53 8.56
CA GLU A 21 4.47 -17.03 9.82
C GLU A 21 4.07 -16.04 10.91
N GLU A 22 3.37 -16.52 11.96
CA GLU A 22 3.02 -15.70 13.11
C GLU A 22 4.32 -15.39 13.86
N ILE A 23 5.08 -14.42 13.38
CA ILE A 23 6.25 -13.92 14.09
C ILE A 23 5.73 -13.15 15.30
N GLN A 24 5.82 -13.79 16.47
CA GLN A 24 5.31 -13.24 17.73
C GLN A 24 6.36 -12.44 18.49
N THR A 25 7.63 -12.53 18.11
CA THR A 25 8.77 -11.94 18.82
C THR A 25 9.56 -10.97 17.95
N PHE A 26 10.00 -9.85 18.54
CA PHE A 26 10.80 -8.82 17.87
C PHE A 26 12.12 -9.37 17.34
N THR A 27 12.81 -10.22 18.09
CA THR A 27 14.09 -10.82 17.70
C THR A 27 13.97 -11.66 16.43
N GLU A 28 12.93 -12.48 16.32
CA GLU A 28 12.69 -13.32 15.14
C GLU A 28 12.41 -12.46 13.89
N LEU A 29 11.65 -11.36 14.05
CA LEU A 29 11.45 -10.41 12.95
C LEU A 29 12.74 -9.69 12.59
N LEU A 30 13.59 -9.36 13.57
CA LEU A 30 14.88 -8.72 13.35
C LEU A 30 15.85 -9.66 12.61
N ASP A 31 15.81 -10.96 12.87
CA ASP A 31 16.59 -11.96 12.15
C ASP A 31 16.15 -12.01 10.67
N LYS A 32 14.83 -12.01 10.40
CA LYS A 32 14.31 -11.91 9.02
C LYS A 32 14.70 -10.59 8.33
N LEU A 33 14.72 -9.47 9.07
CA LEU A 33 15.18 -8.18 8.55
C LEU A 33 16.68 -8.15 8.26
N SER A 34 17.46 -8.97 8.96
CA SER A 34 18.92 -9.07 8.83
C SER A 34 19.35 -10.13 7.82
N ASP A 35 18.40 -10.84 7.20
CA ASP A 35 18.66 -11.78 6.12
C ASP A 35 19.23 -11.06 4.89
N ASP A 36 20.25 -11.65 4.26
CA ASP A 36 20.97 -11.06 3.13
C ASP A 36 20.02 -10.71 1.97
N VAL A 37 18.99 -11.55 1.75
CA VAL A 37 17.97 -11.32 0.72
C VAL A 37 17.17 -10.04 1.02
N PHE A 38 16.71 -9.85 2.26
CA PHE A 38 15.94 -8.67 2.62
C PHE A 38 16.80 -7.41 2.64
N ILE A 39 18.03 -7.49 3.12
CA ILE A 39 18.99 -6.36 3.07
C ILE A 39 19.24 -5.94 1.62
N SER A 40 19.44 -6.89 0.71
CA SER A 40 19.62 -6.60 -0.72
C SER A 40 18.41 -5.93 -1.35
N TYR A 41 17.19 -6.33 -0.95
CA TYR A 41 15.95 -5.69 -1.36
C TYR A 41 15.85 -4.25 -0.86
N VAL A 42 16.12 -4.01 0.43
CA VAL A 42 16.14 -2.66 1.02
C VAL A 42 17.15 -1.77 0.30
N ALA A 43 18.36 -2.26 0.07
CA ALA A 43 19.39 -1.52 -0.67
C ALA A 43 18.92 -1.18 -2.10
N THR A 44 18.30 -2.13 -2.79
CA THR A 44 17.75 -1.92 -4.14
C THR A 44 16.68 -0.83 -4.15
N ILE A 45 15.75 -0.84 -3.18
CA ILE A 45 14.72 0.20 -3.05
C ILE A 45 15.34 1.58 -2.82
N PHE A 46 16.35 1.69 -1.94
CA PHE A 46 17.03 2.96 -1.72
C PHE A 46 17.79 3.46 -2.95
N ILE A 47 18.50 2.57 -3.66
CA ILE A 47 19.23 2.90 -4.89
C ILE A 47 18.27 3.37 -5.98
N ILE A 48 17.20 2.61 -6.24
CA ILE A 48 16.19 2.98 -7.24
C ILE A 48 15.53 4.30 -6.84
N SER A 49 15.17 4.49 -5.58
CA SER A 49 14.57 5.73 -5.09
C SER A 49 15.50 6.93 -5.27
N PHE A 50 16.81 6.74 -5.04
CA PHE A 50 17.81 7.78 -5.25
C PHE A 50 17.98 8.13 -6.74
N ILE A 51 18.04 7.14 -7.61
CA ILE A 51 18.10 7.33 -9.07
C ILE A 51 16.85 8.07 -9.57
N ILE A 52 15.67 7.65 -9.12
CA ILE A 52 14.40 8.30 -9.47
C ILE A 52 14.41 9.77 -9.02
N LYS A 53 14.82 10.03 -7.79
CA LYS A 53 14.90 11.38 -7.24
C LYS A 53 15.85 12.29 -8.04
N ILE A 54 17.02 11.80 -8.44
CA ILE A 54 18.02 12.64 -9.12
C ILE A 54 17.75 12.78 -10.62
N VAL A 55 17.31 11.73 -11.29
CA VAL A 55 17.21 11.71 -12.76
C VAL A 55 15.78 11.96 -13.23
N PHE A 56 14.81 11.27 -12.63
CA PHE A 56 13.44 11.23 -13.14
C PHE A 56 12.56 12.35 -12.58
N VAL A 57 12.71 12.70 -11.30
CA VAL A 57 11.95 13.80 -10.68
C VAL A 57 12.18 15.15 -11.39
N PRO A 58 13.41 15.61 -11.65
CA PRO A 58 13.60 16.91 -12.30
C PRO A 58 13.15 16.92 -13.77
N ARG A 59 13.22 15.77 -14.45
CA ARG A 59 12.97 15.70 -15.89
C ARG A 59 11.51 15.34 -16.25
N PHE A 60 10.86 14.52 -15.44
CA PHE A 60 9.56 13.92 -15.72
C PHE A 60 8.56 13.99 -14.56
N GLY A 61 8.94 14.54 -13.40
CA GLY A 61 8.07 14.58 -12.23
C GLY A 61 6.75 15.32 -12.48
N ASN A 62 6.76 16.38 -13.28
CA ASN A 62 5.57 17.18 -13.56
C ASN A 62 4.71 16.61 -14.72
N THR A 63 5.23 15.64 -15.48
CA THR A 63 4.51 15.05 -16.62
C THR A 63 3.94 13.67 -16.31
N ASN A 64 4.61 12.91 -15.44
CA ASN A 64 4.23 11.53 -15.12
C ASN A 64 3.99 11.36 -13.61
N ILE A 65 2.71 11.33 -13.21
CA ILE A 65 2.26 11.09 -11.83
C ILE A 65 2.89 9.84 -11.21
N SER A 66 3.03 8.76 -11.99
CA SER A 66 3.51 7.47 -11.53
C SER A 66 4.92 7.52 -10.93
N ILE A 67 5.74 8.51 -11.29
CA ILE A 67 7.11 8.64 -10.78
C ILE A 67 7.11 9.01 -9.30
N TYR A 68 6.33 10.02 -8.90
CA TYR A 68 6.21 10.40 -7.49
C TYR A 68 5.53 9.32 -6.67
N LEU A 69 4.49 8.68 -7.24
CA LEU A 69 3.75 7.63 -6.55
C LEU A 69 4.57 6.36 -6.37
N PHE A 70 5.34 5.95 -7.36
CA PHE A 70 6.24 4.81 -7.22
C PHE A 70 7.31 5.07 -6.17
N LEU A 71 7.93 6.27 -6.16
CA LEU A 71 8.93 6.65 -5.17
C LEU A 71 8.37 6.62 -3.74
N CYS A 72 7.22 7.26 -3.52
CA CYS A 72 6.54 7.25 -2.23
C CYS A 72 6.13 5.83 -1.82
N SER A 73 5.59 5.04 -2.74
CA SER A 73 5.12 3.68 -2.47
C SER A 73 6.26 2.72 -2.14
N ALA A 74 7.41 2.85 -2.80
CA ALA A 74 8.60 2.04 -2.54
C ALA A 74 9.13 2.29 -1.13
N ILE A 75 9.31 3.56 -0.75
CA ILE A 75 9.71 3.96 0.60
C ILE A 75 8.63 3.55 1.62
N GLY A 76 7.36 3.73 1.28
CA GLY A 76 6.21 3.38 2.12
C GLY A 76 6.09 1.89 2.40
N SER A 77 6.43 1.03 1.44
CA SER A 77 6.43 -0.42 1.67
C SER A 77 7.44 -0.83 2.75
N LEU A 78 8.62 -0.20 2.75
CA LEU A 78 9.63 -0.40 3.79
C LEU A 78 9.16 0.15 5.15
N THR A 79 8.50 1.32 5.15
CA THR A 79 7.90 1.90 6.35
C THR A 79 6.95 0.93 7.03
N VAL A 80 6.07 0.25 6.29
CA VAL A 80 5.12 -0.73 6.86
C VAL A 80 5.87 -1.86 7.59
N VAL A 81 6.94 -2.37 6.98
CA VAL A 81 7.78 -3.41 7.57
C VAL A 81 8.49 -2.92 8.84
N PHE A 82 9.10 -1.73 8.81
CA PHE A 82 9.79 -1.17 9.97
C PHE A 82 8.83 -0.82 11.10
N CYS A 83 7.65 -0.28 10.79
CA CYS A 83 6.58 -0.06 11.75
C CYS A 83 6.10 -1.38 12.37
N LYS A 84 5.99 -2.47 11.60
CA LYS A 84 5.66 -3.79 12.14
C LYS A 84 6.70 -4.24 13.17
N ALA A 85 7.99 -4.05 12.88
CA ALA A 85 9.07 -4.38 13.82
C ALA A 85 9.04 -3.53 15.09
N VAL A 86 8.86 -2.22 14.96
CA VAL A 86 8.71 -1.30 16.09
C VAL A 86 7.50 -1.66 16.95
N ALA A 87 6.35 -1.93 16.31
CA ALA A 87 5.12 -2.31 17.01
C ALA A 87 5.28 -3.62 17.78
N LEU A 88 5.99 -4.60 17.20
CA LEU A 88 6.26 -5.87 17.87
C LEU A 88 7.19 -5.70 19.09
N ALA A 89 8.23 -4.89 18.97
CA ALA A 89 9.13 -4.57 20.09
C ALA A 89 8.40 -3.91 21.27
N ILE A 90 7.50 -2.96 20.97
CA ILE A 90 6.68 -2.29 21.98
C ILE A 90 5.71 -3.28 22.63
N LYS A 91 5.02 -4.10 21.82
CA LYS A 91 4.10 -5.13 22.31
C LYS A 91 4.80 -6.09 23.27
N GLU A 92 6.00 -6.55 22.91
CA GLU A 92 6.80 -7.47 23.71
C GLU A 92 7.27 -6.83 25.04
N THR A 93 7.67 -5.55 25.00
CA THR A 93 8.06 -4.79 26.19
C THR A 93 6.89 -4.62 27.18
N ILE A 94 5.67 -4.44 26.68
CA ILE A 94 4.48 -4.29 27.52
C ILE A 94 3.99 -5.64 28.06
N THR A 95 4.10 -6.71 27.26
CA THR A 95 3.43 -8.00 27.55
C THR A 95 4.34 -8.99 28.30
N THR A 96 5.64 -9.02 27.99
CA THR A 96 6.53 -10.12 28.37
C THR A 96 7.62 -9.70 29.37
N GLU A 97 7.61 -8.44 29.86
CA GLU A 97 8.67 -7.84 30.72
C GLU A 97 10.10 -7.89 30.12
N ILE A 98 10.25 -8.26 28.83
CA ILE A 98 11.53 -8.22 28.11
C ILE A 98 11.70 -6.83 27.50
N ASN A 99 12.77 -6.12 27.89
CA ASN A 99 13.06 -4.76 27.41
C ASN A 99 13.62 -4.73 25.97
N SER A 100 12.83 -5.16 24.99
CA SER A 100 13.19 -5.13 23.57
C SER A 100 13.40 -3.71 23.03
N VAL A 101 12.86 -2.69 23.71
CA VAL A 101 13.11 -1.25 23.45
C VAL A 101 14.55 -0.80 23.78
N GLN A 102 15.26 -1.54 24.63
CA GLN A 102 16.65 -1.22 24.98
C GLN A 102 17.64 -1.64 23.89
N ASN A 103 17.20 -2.47 22.92
CA ASN A 103 18.04 -2.88 21.80
C ASN A 103 18.37 -1.69 20.89
N LYS A 104 19.64 -1.58 20.48
CA LYS A 104 20.11 -0.54 19.55
C LYS A 104 19.37 -0.60 18.20
N SER A 105 19.02 -1.80 17.74
CA SER A 105 18.28 -2.01 16.49
C SER A 105 16.86 -1.43 16.52
N PHE A 106 16.21 -1.40 17.69
CA PHE A 106 14.89 -0.78 17.84
C PHE A 106 14.95 0.72 17.52
N TRP A 107 15.90 1.44 18.12
CA TRP A 107 16.08 2.87 17.87
C TRP A 107 16.47 3.16 16.42
N LEU A 108 17.32 2.31 15.81
CA LEU A 108 17.66 2.41 14.40
C LEU A 108 16.42 2.28 13.50
N LEU A 109 15.59 1.25 13.72
CA LEU A 109 14.37 1.01 12.95
C LEU A 109 13.35 2.13 13.15
N LEU A 110 13.21 2.63 14.38
CA LEU A 110 12.30 3.73 14.71
C LEU A 110 12.71 5.03 14.00
N ILE A 111 13.98 5.43 14.10
CA ILE A 111 14.48 6.65 13.42
C ILE A 111 14.33 6.50 11.91
N THR A 112 14.74 5.35 11.35
CA THR A 112 14.61 5.07 9.91
C THR A 112 13.15 5.16 9.47
N SER A 113 12.23 4.54 10.22
CA SER A 113 10.81 4.59 9.93
C SER A 113 10.26 6.02 9.94
N ILE A 114 10.64 6.87 10.89
CA ILE A 114 10.19 8.26 10.95
C ILE A 114 10.69 9.03 9.73
N VAL A 115 11.96 8.86 9.36
CA VAL A 115 12.54 9.51 8.17
C VAL A 115 11.82 9.06 6.91
N CYS A 116 11.55 7.76 6.75
CA CYS A 116 10.79 7.22 5.62
C CYS A 116 9.37 7.79 5.56
N ILE A 117 8.67 7.92 6.69
CA ILE A 117 7.32 8.54 6.77
C ILE A 117 7.35 10.00 6.32
N ILE A 118 8.35 10.77 6.74
CA ILE A 118 8.47 12.17 6.33
C ILE A 118 8.70 12.26 4.82
N ILE A 119 9.62 11.45 4.28
CA ILE A 119 9.93 11.44 2.85
C ILE A 119 8.70 11.03 2.02
N GLN A 120 8.03 9.93 2.39
CA GLN A 120 6.88 9.42 1.65
C GLN A 120 5.73 10.45 1.65
N MET A 121 5.44 11.09 2.79
CA MET A 121 4.38 12.10 2.89
C MET A 121 4.69 13.33 2.05
N ASN A 122 5.95 13.79 2.03
CA ASN A 122 6.33 14.93 1.20
C ASN A 122 6.11 14.65 -0.29
N TYR A 123 6.47 13.46 -0.79
CA TYR A 123 6.26 13.10 -2.19
C TYR A 123 4.80 12.85 -2.54
N LEU A 124 4.03 12.26 -1.62
CA LEU A 124 2.59 12.09 -1.79
C LEU A 124 1.88 13.44 -1.89
N ASN A 125 2.15 14.35 -0.95
CA ASN A 125 1.57 15.69 -0.94
C ASN A 125 1.96 16.46 -2.21
N LYS A 126 3.23 16.37 -2.62
CA LYS A 126 3.66 16.99 -3.88
C LYS A 126 2.93 16.43 -5.10
N SER A 127 2.64 15.13 -5.14
CA SER A 127 1.85 14.54 -6.21
C SER A 127 0.39 15.01 -6.19
N LEU A 128 -0.20 15.18 -5.01
CA LEU A 128 -1.57 15.68 -4.83
C LEU A 128 -1.69 17.17 -5.20
N ASP A 129 -0.64 17.96 -5.02
CA ASP A 129 -0.60 19.36 -5.40
C ASP A 129 -0.53 19.56 -6.93
N ILE A 130 0.08 18.62 -7.65
CA ILE A 130 0.30 18.72 -9.10
C ILE A 130 -0.81 18.02 -9.90
N PHE A 131 -1.34 16.91 -9.39
CA PHE A 131 -2.24 16.02 -10.13
C PHE A 131 -3.59 15.84 -9.42
N ASN A 132 -4.64 15.56 -10.20
CA ASN A 132 -5.98 15.35 -9.66
C ASN A 132 -6.04 14.17 -8.69
N THR A 133 -6.56 14.41 -7.48
CA THR A 133 -6.73 13.40 -6.42
C THR A 133 -7.51 12.16 -6.89
N SER A 134 -8.53 12.34 -7.75
CA SER A 134 -9.32 11.23 -8.34
C SER A 134 -8.46 10.23 -9.14
N VAL A 135 -7.27 10.64 -9.61
CA VAL A 135 -6.30 9.77 -10.28
C VAL A 135 -5.18 9.35 -9.32
N VAL A 136 -4.72 10.27 -8.47
CA VAL A 136 -3.62 10.01 -7.52
C VAL A 136 -3.99 8.88 -6.55
N THR A 137 -5.17 8.94 -5.96
CA THR A 137 -5.61 7.96 -4.95
C THR A 137 -5.65 6.52 -5.45
N PRO A 138 -6.33 6.18 -6.57
CA PRO A 138 -6.34 4.80 -7.06
C PRO A 138 -4.96 4.33 -7.49
N VAL A 139 -4.17 5.15 -8.18
CA VAL A 139 -2.82 4.76 -8.64
C VAL A 139 -1.89 4.52 -7.45
N TYR A 140 -1.93 5.39 -6.44
CA TYR A 140 -1.15 5.22 -5.22
C TYR A 140 -1.54 3.94 -4.48
N TYR A 141 -2.84 3.67 -4.35
CA TYR A 141 -3.33 2.46 -3.72
C TYR A 141 -2.76 1.20 -4.38
N VAL A 142 -2.84 1.10 -5.71
CA VAL A 142 -2.31 -0.08 -6.44
C VAL A 142 -0.80 -0.22 -6.23
N MET A 143 -0.03 0.84 -6.46
CA MET A 143 1.44 0.79 -6.39
C MET A 143 1.91 0.48 -4.97
N PHE A 144 1.31 1.11 -3.97
CA PHE A 144 1.61 0.87 -2.56
C PHE A 144 1.31 -0.57 -2.17
N THR A 145 0.12 -1.07 -2.47
CA THR A 145 -0.26 -2.45 -2.10
C THR A 145 0.62 -3.48 -2.79
N VAL A 146 0.94 -3.33 -4.08
CA VAL A 146 1.85 -4.25 -4.79
C VAL A 146 3.23 -4.28 -4.14
N LEU A 147 3.82 -3.12 -3.83
CA LEU A 147 5.14 -3.06 -3.20
C LEU A 147 5.14 -3.59 -1.76
N VAL A 148 4.05 -3.37 -1.00
CA VAL A 148 3.87 -3.97 0.33
C VAL A 148 3.76 -5.49 0.25
N ILE A 149 3.02 -6.03 -0.72
CA ILE A 149 2.93 -7.49 -0.94
C ILE A 149 4.33 -8.04 -1.27
N ILE A 150 5.05 -7.43 -2.21
CA ILE A 150 6.41 -7.85 -2.57
C ILE A 150 7.35 -7.81 -1.35
N ALA A 151 7.35 -6.70 -0.61
CA ALA A 151 8.19 -6.55 0.59
C ALA A 151 7.87 -7.62 1.65
N SER A 152 6.58 -7.87 1.90
CA SER A 152 6.13 -8.87 2.88
C SER A 152 6.47 -10.28 2.43
N SER A 153 6.27 -10.58 1.14
CA SER A 153 6.60 -11.88 0.57
C SER A 153 8.09 -12.20 0.61
N ILE A 154 8.97 -11.22 0.38
CA ILE A 154 10.42 -11.39 0.52
C ILE A 154 10.78 -11.58 2.01
N LEU A 155 10.21 -10.77 2.90
CA LEU A 155 10.51 -10.79 4.33
C LEU A 155 10.11 -12.12 5.00
N PHE A 156 8.91 -12.62 4.73
CA PHE A 156 8.39 -13.86 5.32
C PHE A 156 8.64 -15.10 4.46
N ARG A 157 9.33 -14.95 3.30
CA ARG A 157 9.56 -16.02 2.31
C ARG A 157 8.30 -16.82 1.95
N GLU A 158 7.16 -16.12 1.90
CA GLU A 158 5.83 -16.75 1.84
C GLU A 158 5.66 -17.63 0.59
N TRP A 159 6.37 -17.30 -0.49
CA TRP A 159 6.26 -17.94 -1.80
C TRP A 159 6.77 -19.38 -1.81
N GLU A 160 7.65 -19.76 -0.87
CA GLU A 160 8.17 -21.13 -0.78
C GLU A 160 7.08 -22.14 -0.32
N HIS A 161 6.01 -21.65 0.32
CA HIS A 161 4.98 -22.48 0.94
C HIS A 161 3.58 -22.29 0.32
N MET A 162 3.40 -21.37 -0.63
CA MET A 162 2.10 -21.14 -1.26
C MET A 162 1.84 -22.07 -2.44
N LYS A 163 0.60 -22.58 -2.55
CA LYS A 163 0.12 -23.25 -3.75
C LYS A 163 -0.12 -22.22 -4.86
N SER A 164 0.12 -22.60 -6.11
CA SER A 164 -0.12 -21.73 -7.27
C SER A 164 -1.57 -21.23 -7.38
N THR A 165 -2.53 -21.98 -6.85
CA THR A 165 -3.94 -21.59 -6.78
C THR A 165 -4.17 -20.41 -5.83
N ASP A 166 -3.45 -20.36 -4.71
CA ASP A 166 -3.61 -19.30 -3.71
C ASP A 166 -2.95 -18.01 -4.20
N ILE A 167 -1.80 -18.13 -4.88
CA ILE A 167 -1.16 -17.00 -5.56
C ILE A 167 -2.13 -16.40 -6.60
N LEU A 168 -2.75 -17.24 -7.43
CA LEU A 168 -3.70 -16.79 -8.44
C LEU A 168 -4.97 -16.18 -7.83
N GLY A 169 -5.49 -16.79 -6.77
CA GLY A 169 -6.66 -16.29 -6.03
C GLY A 169 -6.38 -14.94 -5.36
N SER A 170 -5.21 -14.78 -4.74
CA SER A 170 -4.77 -13.52 -4.15
C SER A 170 -4.63 -12.42 -5.21
N PHE A 171 -3.98 -12.74 -6.34
CA PHE A 171 -3.85 -11.80 -7.45
C PHE A 171 -5.22 -11.41 -8.04
N CYS A 172 -6.14 -12.37 -8.21
CA CYS A 172 -7.50 -12.10 -8.67
C CYS A 172 -8.27 -11.20 -7.68
N GLY A 173 -8.22 -11.51 -6.38
CA GLY A 173 -8.81 -10.67 -5.34
C GLY A 173 -8.26 -9.24 -5.36
N PHE A 174 -6.93 -9.11 -5.48
CA PHE A 174 -6.27 -7.81 -5.61
C PHE A 174 -6.77 -7.03 -6.83
N LEU A 175 -6.84 -7.65 -8.01
CA LEU A 175 -7.38 -7.01 -9.22
C LEU A 175 -8.83 -6.55 -9.04
N VAL A 176 -9.67 -7.35 -8.38
CA VAL A 176 -11.05 -6.94 -8.08
C VAL A 176 -11.06 -5.69 -7.18
N VAL A 177 -10.23 -5.64 -6.12
CA VAL A 177 -10.15 -4.45 -5.27
C VAL A 177 -9.63 -3.24 -6.05
N VAL A 178 -8.64 -3.41 -6.93
CA VAL A 178 -8.15 -2.34 -7.81
C VAL A 178 -9.28 -1.80 -8.69
N THR A 179 -10.03 -2.66 -9.37
CA THR A 179 -11.16 -2.23 -10.20
C THR A 179 -12.22 -1.49 -9.39
N ALA A 180 -12.48 -1.95 -8.15
CA ALA A 180 -13.44 -1.33 -7.26
C ALA A 180 -12.99 0.08 -6.81
N VAL A 181 -11.72 0.26 -6.44
CA VAL A 181 -11.14 1.56 -6.06
C VAL A 181 -11.10 2.52 -7.24
N CYS A 182 -10.75 2.04 -8.43
CA CYS A 182 -10.82 2.83 -9.66
C CYS A 182 -12.26 3.28 -9.95
N MET A 183 -13.24 2.37 -9.83
CA MET A 183 -14.65 2.70 -10.02
C MET A 183 -15.11 3.77 -9.02
N LEU A 184 -14.78 3.61 -7.72
CA LEU A 184 -15.16 4.59 -6.70
C LEU A 184 -14.58 5.98 -6.97
N ASN A 185 -13.34 6.07 -7.46
CA ASN A 185 -12.70 7.34 -7.74
C ASN A 185 -13.13 7.96 -9.09
N MET A 186 -13.38 7.16 -10.13
CA MET A 186 -13.88 7.67 -11.42
C MET A 186 -15.31 8.19 -11.34
N PHE A 187 -16.17 7.59 -10.51
CA PHE A 187 -17.56 8.03 -10.34
C PHE A 187 -17.74 9.07 -9.23
N LYS A 188 -16.66 9.47 -8.54
CA LYS A 188 -16.70 10.49 -7.48
C LYS A 188 -17.18 11.85 -8.01
N ASP A 189 -16.87 12.15 -9.27
CA ASP A 189 -17.24 13.40 -9.93
C ASP A 189 -18.61 13.33 -10.63
N VAL A 190 -19.23 12.13 -10.71
CA VAL A 190 -20.59 11.94 -11.26
C VAL A 190 -21.59 12.17 -10.13
N GLN A 191 -21.83 13.43 -9.79
CA GLN A 191 -22.98 13.78 -8.96
C GLN A 191 -24.25 13.57 -9.76
N ILE A 192 -24.88 12.40 -9.61
CA ILE A 192 -26.25 12.18 -10.10
C ILE A 192 -27.15 13.05 -9.23
N SER A 193 -27.45 14.25 -9.72
CA SER A 193 -28.43 15.13 -9.09
C SER A 193 -29.79 14.45 -9.14
N PHE A 194 -30.45 14.26 -8.00
CA PHE A 194 -31.82 13.74 -7.93
C PHE A 194 -32.83 14.56 -8.77
N LYS A 195 -32.45 15.77 -9.22
CA LYS A 195 -33.24 16.56 -10.17
C LYS A 195 -33.32 15.95 -11.57
N ASP A 196 -32.31 15.20 -12.01
CA ASP A 196 -32.32 14.53 -13.34
C ASP A 196 -33.20 13.27 -13.35
N LEU A 197 -33.47 12.70 -12.16
CA LEU A 197 -34.36 11.55 -12.00
C LEU A 197 -35.86 11.94 -11.97
N ASN A 198 -36.19 13.22 -11.80
CA ASN A 198 -37.58 13.67 -11.62
C ASN A 198 -38.22 14.33 -12.87
N PHE A 199 -37.57 14.28 -14.03
CA PHE A 199 -38.12 14.81 -15.29
C PHE A 199 -38.47 13.69 -16.28
N ASN A 200 -39.58 12.98 -16.06
CA ASN A 200 -40.49 12.57 -17.16
C ASN A 200 -41.79 11.84 -16.77
N VAL A 201 -42.23 11.82 -15.50
CA VAL A 201 -43.52 11.19 -15.15
C VAL A 201 -44.72 12.16 -15.29
N ARG A 202 -44.49 13.46 -15.46
CA ARG A 202 -45.56 14.48 -15.42
C ARG A 202 -45.75 15.27 -16.72
N ASN A 203 -45.78 14.60 -17.88
CA ASN A 203 -46.28 15.25 -19.12
C ASN A 203 -47.15 14.38 -20.03
N ARG A 204 -47.76 13.29 -19.53
CA ARG A 204 -48.83 12.55 -20.24
C ARG A 204 -50.22 12.77 -19.63
N ARG A 205 -50.64 14.02 -19.41
CA ARG A 205 -52.05 14.33 -19.06
C ARG A 205 -52.58 15.60 -19.73
N THR A 206 -52.30 15.78 -21.02
CA THR A 206 -52.96 16.82 -21.85
C THR A 206 -53.14 16.36 -23.30
N LEU A 207 -53.68 15.16 -23.51
CA LEU A 207 -54.24 14.73 -24.80
C LEU A 207 -55.39 13.73 -24.56
N VAL A 208 -56.53 14.24 -24.08
CA VAL A 208 -57.89 13.73 -24.35
C VAL A 208 -58.81 14.93 -24.35
#